data_AF-A0A2V8ICB7-F1
#
_entry.id   AF-A0A2V8ICB7-F1
#
_cell.length_a   1.000
_cell.length_b   1.000
_cell.length_c   1.000
_cell.angle_alpha   90.00
_cell.angle_beta   90.00
_cell.angle_gamma   90.00
#
_symmetry.space_group_name_H-M   'P 1'
#
loop_
_entity.id
_entity.type
_entity.pdbx_description
1 polymer ?
#
loop_
_entity_poly.entity_id
_entity_poly.type
_entity_poly.pdbx_seq_one_letter_code
_entity_poly.pdbx_strand_id
1 'polypeptide(L)' 'MSADELERQEAEMSEQIFKLRFQWAMGQTESLKKIRELRKDRARLLTILHEKESEK' A
#
# COMPACT_ATOMS: atom_id res chain seq x y z
N MET A 1 4.41 17.27 2.92
CA MET A 1 4.13 15.87 3.30
C MET A 1 5.18 15.45 4.29
N SER A 2 4.82 15.48 5.58
CA SER A 2 5.72 15.06 6.66
C SER A 2 5.91 13.53 6.59
N ALA A 3 7.02 13.01 7.12
CA ALA A 3 7.28 11.57 7.13
C ALA A 3 6.12 10.78 7.79
N ASP A 4 5.50 11.35 8.83
CA ASP A 4 4.32 10.78 9.51
C ASP A 4 3.09 10.61 8.61
N GLU A 5 2.90 11.51 7.64
CA GLU A 5 1.76 11.40 6.71
C GLU A 5 1.95 10.25 5.73
N LEU A 6 3.19 10.00 5.29
CA LEU A 6 3.50 8.85 4.43
C LEU A 6 3.35 7.53 5.20
N GLU A 7 3.77 7.47 6.46
CA GLU A 7 3.57 6.27 7.30
C GLU A 7 2.08 5.98 7.54
N ARG A 8 1.26 7.02 7.78
CA ARG A 8 -0.20 6.83 7.88
C ARG A 8 -0.80 6.30 6.58
N GLN A 9 -0.36 6.83 5.45
CA GLN A 9 -0.82 6.36 4.14
C GLN A 9 -0.42 4.91 3.86
N GLU A 10 0.77 4.50 4.31
CA GLU A 10 1.25 3.12 4.24
C GLU A 10 0.37 2.18 5.09
N ALA A 11 0.04 2.58 6.31
CA ALA A 11 -0.82 1.82 7.20
C ALA A 11 -2.24 1.66 6.62
N GLU A 12 -2.82 2.72 6.07
CA GLU A 12 -4.12 2.67 5.40
C GLU A 12 -4.10 1.74 4.17
N MET A 13 -3.06 1.82 3.33
CA MET A 13 -2.90 0.92 2.18
C MET A 13 -2.74 -0.54 2.61
N SER A 14 -2.03 -0.81 3.72
CA SER A 14 -1.89 -2.15 4.29
C SER A 14 -3.24 -2.72 4.75
N GLU A 15 -4.06 -1.91 5.41
CA GLU A 15 -5.40 -2.32 5.85
C GLU A 15 -6.34 -2.60 4.65
N GLN A 16 -6.27 -1.77 3.60
CA GLN A 16 -7.02 -2.01 2.36
C GLN A 16 -6.60 -3.31 1.68
N ILE A 17 -5.30 -3.59 1.63
CA ILE A 17 -4.78 -4.86 1.11
C ILE A 17 -5.29 -6.03 1.95
N PHE A 18 -5.34 -5.90 3.28
CA PHE A 18 -5.87 -6.95 4.16
C PHE A 18 -7.35 -7.24 3.88
N LYS A 19 -8.19 -6.20 3.76
CA LYS A 19 -9.61 -6.34 3.40
C LYS A 19 -9.78 -7.00 2.03
N LEU A 20 -9.00 -6.58 1.03
CA LEU A 20 -9.06 -7.17 -0.31
C LEU A 20 -8.58 -8.62 -0.33
N ARG A 21 -7.56 -8.98 0.47
CA ARG A 21 -7.14 -10.38 0.65
C ARG A 21 -8.23 -11.23 1.27
N PHE A 22 -9.00 -10.66 2.21
CA PHE A 22 -10.14 -11.34 2.81
C PHE A 22 -11.26 -11.55 1.78
N GLN A 23 -11.58 -10.54 0.96
CA GLN A 23 -12.53 -10.65 -0.16
C GLN A 23 -12.08 -11.68 -1.20
N TRP A 24 -10.77 -11.72 -1.49
CA TRP A 24 -10.20 -12.73 -2.38
C TRP A 24 -10.35 -14.14 -1.81
N ALA A 25 -10.06 -14.33 -0.52
CA ALA A 25 -10.25 -15.60 0.18
C ALA A 25 -11.73 -16.04 0.19
N MET A 26 -12.67 -15.09 0.18
CA MET A 26 -14.11 -15.36 0.01
C MET A 26 -14.52 -15.72 -1.43
N GLY A 27 -13.57 -15.79 -2.38
CA GLY A 27 -13.80 -16.26 -3.74
C GLY A 27 -14.03 -15.15 -4.79
N GLN A 28 -13.88 -13.87 -4.42
CA GLN A 28 -14.00 -12.77 -5.38
C GLN A 28 -12.69 -12.58 -6.16
N THR A 29 -12.62 -13.06 -7.39
CA THR A 29 -11.41 -13.00 -8.25
C THR A 29 -11.06 -11.59 -8.74
N GLU A 30 -12.02 -10.67 -8.80
CA GLU A 30 -11.79 -9.26 -9.19
C GLU A 30 -10.87 -8.51 -8.21
N SER A 31 -10.85 -8.93 -6.94
CA SER A 31 -10.01 -8.34 -5.90
C SER A 31 -8.50 -8.57 -6.16
N LEU A 32 -8.13 -9.60 -6.92
CA LEU A 32 -6.72 -9.97 -7.14
C LEU A 32 -5.97 -8.95 -7.98
N LYS A 33 -6.65 -8.29 -8.94
CA LYS A 33 -6.06 -7.20 -9.74
C LYS A 33 -5.82 -5.96 -8.86
N LYS A 34 -6.81 -5.59 -8.03
CA LYS A 34 -6.68 -4.46 -7.10
C LYS A 34 -5.58 -4.66 -6.06
N ILE A 35 -5.43 -5.88 -5.52
CA ILE A 35 -4.32 -6.22 -4.60
C ILE A 35 -2.96 -6.01 -5.28
N ARG A 36 -2.82 -6.40 -6.55
CA ARG A 36 -1.57 -6.23 -7.30
C ARG A 36 -1.25 -4.76 -7.57
N GLU A 37 -2.24 -3.94 -7.88
CA GLU A 37 -2.08 -2.50 -8.07
C GLU A 37 -1.69 -1.81 -6.77
N LEU A 38 -2.45 -2.03 -5.69
CA LEU A 38 -2.17 -1.45 -4.37
C LEU A 38 -0.81 -1.84 -3.81
N ARG A 39 -0.34 -3.08 -4.06
CA ARG A 39 1.03 -3.49 -3.69
C ARG A 39 2.10 -2.69 -4.42
N LYS A 40 1.88 -2.36 -5.70
CA LYS A 40 2.83 -1.54 -6.48
C LYS A 40 2.81 -0.09 -6.00
N ASP A 41 1.64 0.46 -5.72
CA ASP A 41 1.52 1.84 -5.24
C ASP A 41 2.17 2.00 -3.86
N ARG A 42 1.95 1.04 -2.94
CA ARG A 42 2.67 0.98 -1.65
C ARG A 42 4.18 0.92 -1.83
N ALA A 43 4.68 0.12 -2.77
CA ALA A 43 6.12 0.03 -3.04
C ALA A 43 6.69 1.38 -3.54
N ARG A 44 5.97 2.09 -4.42
CA ARG A 44 6.38 3.44 -4.88
C ARG A 44 6.41 4.45 -3.74
N LEU A 45 5.40 4.42 -2.86
CA LEU A 45 5.36 5.28 -1.67
C LEU A 45 6.57 5.04 -0.77
N LEU A 46 6.93 3.78 -0.53
CA LEU A 46 8.11 3.41 0.26
C LEU A 46 9.41 3.85 -0.42
N THR A 47 9.51 3.77 -1.75
CA THR A 47 10.67 4.30 -2.49
C THR A 47 10.80 5.81 -2.29
N ILE A 48 9.72 6.58 -2.42
CA ILE A 48 9.74 8.03 -2.21
C ILE A 48 10.09 8.38 -0.76
N LEU A 49 9.57 7.62 0.21
CA LEU A 49 9.95 7.79 1.62
C LEU A 49 11.46 7.61 1.80
N HIS A 50 12.00 6.52 1.25
CA HIS A 50 13.43 6.22 1.33
C HIS A 50 14.31 7.25 0.62
N GLU A 51 13.88 7.75 -0.54
CA GLU A 51 14.57 8.85 -1.24
C GLU A 51 14.59 10.12 -0.39
N LYS A 52 13.46 10.47 0.24
CA LYS A 52 13.39 11.63 1.15
C LYS A 52 14.21 11.48 2.42
N GLU A 53 14.34 10.26 2.95
CA GLU A 53 15.22 9.97 4.08
C GLU A 53 16.70 10.04 3.66
N SER A 54 17.02 9.62 2.43
CA SER A 54 18.39 9.61 1.91
C SER A 54 18.88 10.97 1.41
N GLU A 55 17.97 11.86 0.98
CA GLU A 55 18.28 13.26 0.64
C GLU A 55 18.47 14.17 1.88
N LYS A 56 18.20 13.65 3.07
CA LYS A 56 18.29 14.39 4.34
C LYS A 56 19.66 14.25 4.97
#